data_AF-A0A6L8N694-F1
#
_entry.id   AF-A0A6L8N694-F1
#
_cell.length_a   1.000
_cell.length_b   1.000
_cell.length_c   1.000
_cell.angle_alpha   90.00
_cell.angle_beta   90.00
_cell.angle_gamma   90.00
#
_symmetry.space_group_name_H-M   'P 1'
#
loop_
_entity.id
_entity.type
_entity.pdbx_description
1 polymer ?
#
loop_
_entity_poly.entity_id
_entity_poly.type
_entity_poly.pdbx_seq_one_letter_code
_entity_poly.pdbx_strand_id
1 'polypeptide(L)'
;MRPALAVSVSSLPRGADLAYEPKFDGHRMLVFRDSGPGGAPEVQLQARSGRIVTAAFPDLAAAARRLPPGTVLDGEVVVWRDGRTDFAAVQKRAMATAQHAPELARSLPASYAAFDLIAEAGTDLRARAYRYRRERLVALLEPLGPPLQAVPMTLDAEEAAAWYEALPAIGVEGLVAKQLGRTYRSGARTWQKLRHTTLRDAAVTGHTGPATGPRALVVVLRGGDAS
;
A
#
# COMPACT_ATOMS: atom_id res chain seq x y z
N MET A 1 9.79 -11.54 -5.34
CA MET A 1 9.88 -11.58 -3.85
C MET A 1 8.49 -11.58 -3.21
N ARG A 2 8.28 -12.30 -2.10
CA ARG A 2 7.03 -12.21 -1.32
C ARG A 2 7.08 -11.02 -0.34
N PRO A 3 6.08 -10.13 -0.34
CA PRO A 3 6.05 -9.00 0.60
C PRO A 3 5.67 -9.45 2.03
N ALA A 4 6.04 -8.65 3.04
CA ALA A 4 5.57 -8.81 4.42
C ALA A 4 4.06 -8.56 4.54
N LEU A 5 3.36 -9.23 5.45
CA LEU A 5 1.90 -9.17 5.57
C LEU A 5 1.48 -8.56 6.91
N ALA A 6 0.19 -8.20 6.98
CA ALA A 6 -0.44 -7.67 8.18
C ALA A 6 -1.57 -8.57 8.69
N VAL A 7 -1.70 -8.67 10.02
CA VAL A 7 -2.88 -9.21 10.71
C VAL A 7 -3.91 -8.10 10.93
N SER A 8 -5.19 -8.41 10.77
CA SER A 8 -6.27 -7.46 11.09
C SER A 8 -6.39 -7.30 12.60
N VAL A 9 -6.59 -6.06 13.06
CA VAL A 9 -6.94 -5.73 14.44
C VAL A 9 -8.26 -4.94 14.47
N SER A 10 -9.00 -5.01 15.57
CA SER A 10 -10.30 -4.34 15.75
C SER A 10 -10.21 -2.97 16.42
N SER A 11 -9.06 -2.63 17.01
CA SER A 11 -8.81 -1.35 17.68
C SER A 11 -7.40 -0.86 17.37
N LEU A 12 -7.16 0.44 17.54
CA LEU A 12 -5.83 1.04 17.37
C LEU A 12 -4.84 0.36 18.33
N PRO A 13 -3.78 -0.30 17.82
CA PRO A 13 -2.73 -0.83 18.66
C PRO A 13 -2.08 0.30 19.45
N ARG A 14 -1.85 0.09 20.75
CA ARG A 14 -1.12 1.03 21.60
C ARG A 14 -0.02 0.27 22.33
N GLY A 15 1.13 0.91 22.52
CA GLY A 15 2.29 0.29 23.14
C GLY A 15 3.59 1.01 22.78
N ALA A 16 4.67 0.61 23.43
CA ALA A 16 6.00 1.15 23.15
C ALA A 16 6.47 0.77 21.74
N ASP A 17 7.28 1.65 21.15
CA ASP A 17 7.97 1.43 19.87
C ASP A 17 7.07 1.04 18.70
N LEU A 18 5.84 1.57 18.65
CA LEU A 18 4.95 1.47 17.51
C LEU A 18 5.09 2.68 16.59
N ALA A 19 5.21 2.40 15.30
CA ALA A 19 5.06 3.37 14.22
C ALA A 19 3.71 3.17 13.54
N TYR A 20 3.00 4.27 13.33
CA TYR A 20 1.71 4.30 12.65
C TYR A 20 1.85 4.98 11.31
N GLU A 21 1.31 4.35 10.27
CA GLU A 21 1.31 4.85 8.90
C GLU A 21 -0.11 4.80 8.32
N PRO A 22 -0.51 5.73 7.44
CA PRO A 22 -1.74 5.60 6.68
C PRO A 22 -1.75 4.31 5.86
N LYS A 23 -2.87 3.60 5.92
CA LYS A 23 -3.16 2.47 5.05
C LYS A 23 -3.87 2.99 3.82
N PHE A 24 -3.16 3.11 2.71
CA PHE A 24 -3.73 3.49 1.43
C PHE A 24 -4.47 2.31 0.78
N ASP A 25 -5.63 2.60 0.16
CA ASP A 25 -6.39 1.62 -0.62
C ASP A 25 -5.95 1.67 -2.09
N GLY A 26 -4.99 0.82 -2.44
CA GLY A 26 -4.31 0.88 -3.72
C GLY A 26 -3.84 -0.47 -4.24
N HIS A 27 -2.76 -0.46 -5.03
CA HIS A 27 -2.14 -1.67 -5.54
C HIS A 27 -0.73 -1.84 -4.98
N ARG A 28 -0.59 -2.71 -3.97
CA ARG A 28 0.71 -3.03 -3.40
C ARG A 28 1.71 -3.51 -4.44
N MET A 29 2.85 -2.85 -4.48
CA MET A 29 3.86 -3.03 -5.50
C MET A 29 5.27 -2.92 -4.92
N LEU A 30 6.11 -3.89 -5.25
CA LEU A 30 7.54 -3.81 -5.04
C LEU A 30 8.18 -3.11 -6.24
N VAL A 31 9.08 -2.17 -5.96
CA VAL A 31 9.93 -1.52 -6.98
C VAL A 31 11.33 -2.09 -6.84
N PHE A 32 11.88 -2.62 -7.93
CA PHE A 32 13.28 -3.03 -8.03
C PHE A 32 13.96 -2.08 -9.01
N ARG A 33 15.06 -1.46 -8.59
CA ARG A 33 15.94 -0.69 -9.46
C ARG A 33 17.33 -1.31 -9.41
N ASP A 34 17.81 -1.82 -10.54
CA ASP A 34 19.17 -2.33 -10.72
C ASP A 34 19.88 -1.68 -11.92
N SER A 35 21.16 -1.98 -12.12
CA SER A 35 21.91 -1.62 -13.32
C SER A 35 21.83 -2.75 -14.34
N GLY A 36 21.19 -2.47 -15.47
CA GLY A 36 21.14 -3.36 -16.61
C GLY A 36 22.41 -3.33 -17.47
N PRO A 37 22.39 -4.00 -18.63
CA PRO A 37 23.52 -4.06 -19.56
C PRO A 37 24.06 -2.65 -19.90
N GLY A 38 25.38 -2.50 -19.85
CA GLY A 38 26.04 -1.20 -20.11
C GLY A 38 25.80 -0.12 -19.06
N GLY A 39 25.30 -0.48 -17.87
CA GLY A 39 25.04 0.45 -16.77
C GLY A 39 23.73 1.23 -16.89
N ALA A 40 22.89 0.90 -17.88
CA ALA A 40 21.58 1.51 -18.05
C ALA A 40 20.65 1.20 -16.85
N PRO A 41 19.75 2.11 -16.45
CA PRO A 41 18.83 1.83 -15.35
C PRO A 41 17.81 0.77 -15.76
N GLU A 42 17.78 -0.34 -15.02
CA GLU A 42 16.78 -1.39 -15.14
C GLU A 42 15.77 -1.28 -14.00
N VAL A 43 14.48 -1.20 -14.34
CA VAL A 43 13.39 -1.08 -13.37
C VAL A 43 12.41 -2.21 -13.59
N GLN A 44 12.07 -2.90 -12.50
CA GLN A 44 11.02 -3.90 -12.46
C GLN A 44 9.99 -3.54 -11.39
N LEU A 45 8.72 -3.56 -11.77
CA LEU A 45 7.59 -3.35 -10.87
C LEU A 45 6.87 -4.67 -10.68
N GLN A 46 6.76 -5.14 -9.44
CA GLN A 46 6.17 -6.43 -9.11
C GLN A 46 4.95 -6.24 -8.21
N ALA A 47 3.78 -6.70 -8.67
CA ALA A 47 2.58 -6.73 -7.86
C ALA A 47 2.73 -7.67 -6.66
N ARG A 48 1.84 -7.52 -5.67
CA ARG A 48 1.75 -8.43 -4.51
C ARG A 48 1.64 -9.92 -4.89
N SER A 49 1.00 -10.24 -6.01
CA SER A 49 0.86 -11.62 -6.51
C SER A 49 2.17 -12.23 -7.01
N GLY A 50 3.21 -11.41 -7.21
CA GLY A 50 4.46 -11.82 -7.87
C GLY A 50 4.50 -11.47 -9.36
N ARG A 51 3.37 -11.07 -9.96
CA ARG A 51 3.31 -10.70 -11.38
C ARG A 51 4.12 -9.42 -11.66
N ILE A 52 4.89 -9.43 -12.73
CA ILE A 52 5.57 -8.23 -13.23
C ILE A 52 4.56 -7.35 -13.97
N VAL A 53 4.47 -6.10 -13.54
CA VAL A 53 3.49 -5.12 -14.02
C VAL A 53 4.14 -3.83 -14.53
N THR A 54 5.46 -3.84 -14.79
CA THR A 54 6.22 -2.67 -15.26
C THR A 54 5.55 -1.96 -16.44
N ALA A 55 5.06 -2.71 -17.43
CA ALA A 55 4.43 -2.16 -18.63
C ALA A 55 3.10 -1.44 -18.37
N ALA A 56 2.40 -1.74 -17.26
CA ALA A 56 1.15 -1.10 -16.89
C ALA A 56 1.35 0.27 -16.20
N PHE A 57 2.55 0.51 -15.67
CA PHE A 57 2.91 1.73 -14.94
C PHE A 57 4.16 2.40 -15.50
N PRO A 58 4.13 2.87 -16.77
CA PRO A 58 5.29 3.47 -17.43
C PRO A 58 5.75 4.78 -16.77
N ASP A 59 4.83 5.56 -16.19
CA ASP A 59 5.10 6.75 -15.38
C ASP A 59 5.91 6.42 -14.12
N LEU A 60 5.49 5.42 -13.35
CA LEU A 60 6.21 4.98 -12.15
C LEU A 60 7.54 4.31 -12.51
N ALA A 61 7.59 3.53 -13.59
CA ALA A 61 8.83 2.95 -14.08
C ALA A 61 9.85 4.03 -14.48
N ALA A 62 9.40 5.08 -15.17
CA ALA A 62 10.25 6.22 -15.50
C ALA A 62 10.74 6.96 -14.25
N ALA A 63 9.86 7.22 -13.27
CA ALA A 63 10.24 7.86 -12.02
C ALA A 63 11.26 7.02 -11.23
N ALA A 64 11.07 5.70 -11.16
CA ALA A 64 11.93 4.79 -10.43
C ALA A 64 13.35 4.66 -11.01
N ARG A 65 13.58 5.06 -12.28
CA ARG A 65 14.95 5.12 -12.85
C ARG A 65 15.87 6.10 -12.11
N ARG A 66 15.29 7.09 -11.41
CA ARG A 66 16.02 8.06 -10.58
C ARG A 66 16.56 7.46 -9.28
N LEU A 67 16.06 6.29 -8.87
CA LEU A 67 16.58 5.60 -7.69
C LEU A 67 18.00 5.08 -7.98
N PRO A 68 18.90 5.02 -6.98
CA PRO A 68 20.21 4.39 -7.12
C PRO A 68 20.09 2.89 -7.46
N PRO A 69 21.07 2.30 -8.18
CA PRO A 69 21.16 0.85 -8.37
C PRO A 69 21.11 0.06 -7.07
N GLY A 70 20.55 -1.14 -7.13
CA GLY A 70 20.41 -2.04 -5.98
C GLY A 70 19.40 -1.55 -4.95
N THR A 71 18.39 -0.79 -5.38
CA THR A 71 17.29 -0.31 -4.52
C THR A 71 16.08 -1.22 -4.65
N VAL A 72 15.50 -1.62 -3.51
CA VAL A 72 14.20 -2.33 -3.48
C VAL A 72 13.26 -1.65 -2.49
N LEU A 73 12.10 -1.19 -2.97
CA LEU A 73 11.06 -0.55 -2.17
C LEU A 73 9.82 -1.45 -2.03
N ASP A 74 9.10 -1.31 -0.92
CA ASP A 74 7.75 -1.83 -0.72
C ASP A 74 6.80 -0.68 -0.42
N GLY A 75 5.67 -0.67 -1.09
CA GLY A 75 4.81 0.49 -1.16
C GLY A 75 3.48 0.20 -1.83
N GLU A 76 2.63 1.22 -1.86
CA GLU A 76 1.30 1.18 -2.45
C GLU A 76 1.23 2.12 -3.65
N VAL A 77 0.70 1.64 -4.78
CA VAL A 77 0.33 2.52 -5.89
C VAL A 77 -1.03 3.12 -5.61
N VAL A 78 -1.12 4.45 -5.70
CA VAL A 78 -2.37 5.21 -5.56
C VAL A 78 -2.57 6.12 -6.77
N VAL A 79 -3.83 6.42 -7.09
CA VAL A 79 -4.21 7.44 -8.07
C VAL A 79 -5.07 8.46 -7.34
N TRP A 80 -4.76 9.74 -7.52
CA TRP A 80 -5.51 10.84 -6.91
C TRP A 80 -6.50 11.44 -7.91
N ARG A 81 -7.75 11.66 -7.48
CA ARG A 81 -8.78 12.39 -8.22
C ARG A 81 -9.63 13.18 -7.25
N ASP A 82 -9.95 14.42 -7.60
CA ASP A 82 -10.88 15.25 -6.84
C ASP A 82 -10.51 15.34 -5.33
N GLY A 83 -9.20 15.42 -5.05
CA GLY A 83 -8.67 15.53 -3.69
C GLY A 83 -8.62 14.22 -2.88
N ARG A 84 -8.91 13.06 -3.49
CA ARG A 84 -8.93 11.76 -2.81
C ARG A 84 -8.33 10.62 -3.62
N THR A 85 -7.98 9.51 -2.98
CA THR A 85 -7.52 8.32 -3.68
C THR A 85 -8.67 7.59 -4.38
N ASP A 86 -8.45 7.18 -5.63
CA ASP A 86 -9.41 6.45 -6.46
C ASP A 86 -8.89 5.01 -6.72
N PHE A 87 -9.38 4.05 -5.94
CA PHE A 87 -9.01 2.65 -6.05
C PHE A 87 -9.44 2.03 -7.40
N ALA A 88 -10.59 2.44 -7.95
CA ALA A 88 -11.06 1.95 -9.24
C ALA A 88 -10.12 2.41 -10.37
N ALA A 89 -9.62 3.65 -10.30
CA ALA A 89 -8.60 4.13 -11.22
C ALA A 89 -7.29 3.33 -11.11
N VAL A 90 -6.84 2.99 -9.90
CA VAL A 90 -5.68 2.12 -9.69
C VAL A 90 -5.89 0.75 -10.32
N GLN A 91 -7.07 0.13 -10.15
CA GLN A 91 -7.39 -1.15 -10.78
C GLN A 91 -7.36 -1.06 -12.31
N LYS A 92 -7.95 0.02 -12.87
CA LYS A 92 -7.92 0.30 -14.31
C LYS A 92 -6.48 0.40 -14.82
N ARG A 93 -5.59 1.09 -14.08
CA ARG A 93 -4.14 1.13 -14.39
C ARG A 93 -3.51 -0.26 -14.35
N ALA A 94 -3.76 -1.05 -13.30
CA ALA A 94 -3.16 -2.37 -13.12
C ALA A 94 -3.59 -3.43 -14.16
N MET A 95 -4.74 -3.22 -14.81
CA MET A 95 -5.27 -4.05 -15.89
C MET A 95 -4.92 -3.54 -17.29
N ALA A 96 -4.26 -2.39 -17.40
CA ALA A 96 -3.91 -1.80 -18.69
C ALA A 96 -2.94 -2.70 -19.47
N THR A 97 -3.16 -2.82 -20.77
CA THR A 97 -2.18 -3.42 -21.69
C THR A 97 -1.05 -2.42 -21.95
N ALA A 98 0.11 -2.93 -22.38
CA ALA A 98 1.27 -2.08 -22.71
C ALA A 98 0.93 -0.99 -23.74
N GLN A 99 -0.01 -1.26 -24.65
CA GLN A 99 -0.47 -0.31 -25.66
C GLN A 99 -1.27 0.86 -25.06
N HIS A 100 -2.14 0.61 -24.09
CA HIS A 100 -3.02 1.64 -23.51
C HIS A 100 -2.43 2.30 -22.25
N ALA A 101 -1.44 1.67 -21.61
CA ALA A 101 -0.85 2.17 -20.38
C ALA A 101 -0.29 3.60 -20.49
N PRO A 102 0.35 4.04 -21.59
CA PRO A 102 0.82 5.42 -21.72
C PRO A 102 -0.30 6.47 -21.73
N GLU A 103 -1.45 6.16 -22.31
CA GLU A 103 -2.62 7.06 -22.32
C GLU A 103 -3.28 7.13 -20.94
N LEU A 104 -3.44 5.97 -20.30
CA LEU A 104 -3.95 5.91 -18.93
C LEU A 104 -2.99 6.58 -17.93
N ALA A 105 -1.69 6.53 -18.17
CA ALA A 105 -0.71 7.24 -17.35
C ALA A 105 -0.84 8.76 -17.42
N ARG A 106 -1.23 9.30 -18.57
CA ARG A 106 -1.48 10.74 -18.73
C ARG A 106 -2.78 11.21 -18.09
N SER A 107 -3.83 10.40 -18.19
CA SER A 107 -5.17 10.74 -17.67
C SER A 107 -5.39 10.37 -16.20
N LEU A 108 -4.69 9.34 -15.70
CA LEU A 108 -4.80 8.82 -14.34
C LEU A 108 -3.39 8.62 -13.77
N PRO A 109 -2.60 9.70 -13.58
CA PRO A 109 -1.22 9.59 -13.13
C PRO A 109 -1.13 8.89 -11.77
N ALA A 110 -0.22 7.93 -11.68
CA ALA A 110 -0.05 7.15 -10.46
C ALA A 110 1.01 7.77 -9.56
N SER A 111 0.81 7.67 -8.25
CA SER A 111 1.79 7.96 -7.21
C SER A 111 2.17 6.67 -6.49
N TYR A 112 3.39 6.61 -5.97
CA TYR A 112 3.90 5.49 -5.21
C TYR A 112 4.19 5.92 -3.77
N ALA A 113 3.37 5.41 -2.86
CA ALA A 113 3.44 5.66 -1.44
C ALA A 113 4.26 4.54 -0.78
N ALA A 114 5.58 4.74 -0.66
CA ALA A 114 6.53 3.78 -0.14
C ALA A 114 6.49 3.71 1.39
N PHE A 115 6.46 2.51 1.95
CA PHE A 115 6.39 2.29 3.40
C PHE A 115 7.49 1.38 3.95
N ASP A 116 8.37 0.83 3.11
CA ASP A 116 9.57 0.11 3.55
C ASP A 116 10.68 0.15 2.50
N LEU A 117 11.93 0.08 2.95
CA LEU A 117 13.14 -0.03 2.13
C LEU A 117 13.78 -1.38 2.40
N ILE A 118 13.72 -2.26 1.40
CA ILE A 118 14.16 -3.66 1.49
C ILE A 118 15.65 -3.79 1.17
N ALA A 119 16.15 -3.01 0.20
CA ALA A 119 17.56 -2.96 -0.15
C ALA A 119 17.96 -1.56 -0.60
N GLU A 120 19.21 -1.19 -0.34
CA GLU A 120 19.81 0.09 -0.70
C GLU A 120 21.25 -0.14 -1.15
N ALA A 121 21.63 0.42 -2.31
CA ALA A 121 22.98 0.28 -2.87
C ALA A 121 23.46 -1.19 -2.92
N GLY A 122 22.55 -2.12 -3.22
CA GLY A 122 22.84 -3.56 -3.30
C GLY A 122 22.91 -4.29 -1.95
N THR A 123 22.78 -3.57 -0.83
CA THR A 123 22.77 -4.16 0.51
C THR A 123 21.35 -4.55 0.91
N ASP A 124 21.16 -5.81 1.31
CA ASP A 124 19.89 -6.30 1.86
C ASP A 124 19.67 -5.75 3.27
N LEU A 125 18.60 -4.94 3.44
CA LEU A 125 18.25 -4.31 4.71
C LEU A 125 17.22 -5.11 5.51
N ARG A 126 16.72 -6.25 5.03
CA ARG A 126 15.63 -6.99 5.70
C ARG A 126 15.98 -7.39 7.13
N ALA A 127 17.25 -7.70 7.40
CA ALA A 127 17.74 -8.05 8.74
C ALA A 127 17.90 -6.85 9.68
N ARG A 128 17.81 -5.61 9.18
CA ARG A 128 17.83 -4.39 10.00
C ARG A 128 16.46 -4.13 10.61
N ALA A 129 16.44 -3.45 11.77
CA ALA A 129 15.20 -3.01 12.42
C ALA A 129 14.43 -2.02 11.53
N TYR A 130 13.10 -1.99 11.65
CA TYR A 130 12.25 -1.11 10.84
C TYR A 130 12.59 0.37 11.04
N ARG A 131 12.98 0.79 12.25
CA ARG A 131 13.49 2.16 12.51
C ARG A 131 14.60 2.56 11.54
N TYR A 132 15.60 1.70 11.36
CA TYR A 132 16.72 1.95 10.44
C TYR A 132 16.24 2.01 9.00
N ARG A 133 15.43 1.03 8.56
CA ARG A 133 14.92 0.99 7.18
C ARG A 133 14.06 2.22 6.85
N ARG A 134 13.28 2.70 7.82
CA ARG A 134 12.43 3.89 7.70
C ARG A 134 13.25 5.16 7.56
N GLU A 135 14.26 5.36 8.39
CA GLU A 135 15.16 6.52 8.28
C GLU A 135 15.82 6.58 6.90
N ARG A 136 16.38 5.44 6.45
CA ARG A 136 16.97 5.32 5.12
C ARG A 136 15.96 5.56 4.00
N LEU A 137 14.74 5.03 4.13
CA LEU A 137 13.66 5.25 3.16
C LEU A 137 13.34 6.75 2.97
N VAL A 138 13.19 7.49 4.07
CA VAL A 138 12.90 8.93 4.03
C VAL A 138 14.05 9.68 3.38
N ALA A 139 15.28 9.45 3.85
CA ALA A 139 16.47 10.10 3.29
C ALA A 139 16.68 9.82 1.79
N LEU A 140 16.30 8.62 1.34
CA LEU A 140 16.39 8.24 -0.07
C LEU A 140 15.34 8.94 -0.95
N LEU A 141 14.10 9.09 -0.47
CA LEU A 141 12.98 9.57 -1.28
C LEU A 141 12.74 11.08 -1.17
N GLU A 142 13.14 11.73 -0.09
CA GLU A 142 12.95 13.17 0.11
C GLU A 142 13.55 14.03 -1.03
N PRO A 143 14.78 13.77 -1.53
CA PRO A 143 15.33 14.53 -2.66
C PRO A 143 14.63 14.23 -4.00
N LEU A 144 13.92 13.09 -4.11
CA LEU A 144 13.25 12.70 -5.34
C LEU A 144 11.87 13.35 -5.49
N GLY A 145 11.12 13.44 -4.40
CA GLY A 145 9.76 13.96 -4.36
C GLY A 145 8.77 13.16 -5.21
N PRO A 146 7.55 13.70 -5.42
CA PRO A 146 6.53 13.08 -6.25
C PRO A 146 7.05 12.67 -7.64
N PRO A 147 6.59 11.52 -8.20
CA PRO A 147 5.51 10.67 -7.67
C PRO A 147 5.98 9.59 -6.68
N LEU A 148 7.25 9.57 -6.24
CA LEU A 148 7.77 8.56 -5.30
C LEU A 148 7.96 9.18 -3.92
N GLN A 149 7.14 8.81 -2.95
CA GLN A 149 7.18 9.43 -1.61
C GLN A 149 7.08 8.38 -0.52
N ALA A 150 7.80 8.61 0.58
CA ALA A 150 7.57 7.85 1.80
C ALA A 150 6.19 8.21 2.37
N VAL A 151 5.42 7.21 2.80
CA VAL A 151 4.18 7.44 3.56
C VAL A 151 4.52 8.26 4.82
N PRO A 152 3.66 9.18 5.30
CA PRO A 152 3.90 9.80 6.59
C PRO A 152 3.85 8.74 7.70
N MET A 153 4.58 8.98 8.79
CA MET A 153 4.67 8.08 9.93
C MET A 153 4.71 8.88 11.21
N THR A 154 3.91 8.49 12.20
CA THR A 154 3.98 9.03 13.56
C THR A 154 4.29 7.93 14.57
N LEU A 155 4.92 8.32 15.67
CA LEU A 155 5.10 7.48 16.88
C LEU A 155 4.07 7.83 17.96
N ASP A 156 3.31 8.91 17.77
CA ASP A 156 2.28 9.36 18.70
C ASP A 156 0.97 8.65 18.39
N ALA A 157 0.43 7.96 19.39
CA ALA A 157 -0.82 7.23 19.27
C ALA A 157 -2.05 8.17 19.21
N GLU A 158 -1.96 9.39 19.77
CA GLU A 158 -3.05 10.38 19.65
C GLU A 158 -3.07 11.02 18.28
N GLU A 159 -1.90 11.34 17.71
CA GLU A 159 -1.81 11.77 16.31
C GLU A 159 -2.32 10.67 15.37
N ALA A 160 -1.93 9.40 15.62
CA ALA A 160 -2.44 8.27 14.85
C ALA A 160 -3.97 8.15 14.98
N ALA A 161 -4.55 8.33 16.17
CA ALA A 161 -6.00 8.34 16.34
C ALA A 161 -6.66 9.47 15.54
N ALA A 162 -6.08 10.67 15.53
CA ALA A 162 -6.56 11.78 14.71
C ALA A 162 -6.49 11.47 13.20
N TRP A 163 -5.40 10.82 12.74
CA TRP A 163 -5.28 10.35 11.35
C TRP A 163 -6.35 9.33 11.00
N TYR A 164 -6.63 8.39 11.91
CA TYR A 164 -7.68 7.39 11.72
C TYR A 164 -9.03 8.07 11.49
N GLU A 165 -9.40 9.07 12.28
CA GLU A 165 -10.69 9.75 12.10
C GLU A 165 -10.74 10.66 10.85
N ALA A 166 -9.65 11.35 10.50
CA ALA A 166 -9.67 12.40 9.48
C ALA A 166 -9.38 11.91 8.04
N LEU A 167 -8.46 10.96 7.87
CA LEU A 167 -7.98 10.55 6.54
C LEU A 167 -8.98 9.75 5.67
N PRO A 168 -10.07 9.14 6.18
CA PRO A 168 -11.11 8.54 5.34
C PRO A 168 -11.71 9.51 4.32
N ALA A 169 -11.79 10.80 4.67
CA ALA A 169 -12.29 11.84 3.76
C ALA A 169 -11.50 11.88 2.44
N ILE A 170 -10.19 11.62 2.50
CA ILE A 170 -9.30 11.60 1.33
C ILE A 170 -9.02 10.20 0.77
N GLY A 171 -9.75 9.17 1.23
CA GLY A 171 -9.70 7.82 0.68
C GLY A 171 -8.68 6.87 1.32
N VAL A 172 -8.06 7.26 2.44
CA VAL A 172 -7.24 6.34 3.25
C VAL A 172 -8.15 5.35 3.99
N GLU A 173 -7.85 4.05 3.91
CA GLU A 173 -8.73 2.98 4.43
C GLU A 173 -8.46 2.61 5.91
N GLY A 174 -7.46 3.23 6.53
CA GLY A 174 -7.17 3.10 7.95
C GLY A 174 -5.68 3.28 8.23
N LEU A 175 -5.14 2.45 9.13
CA LEU A 175 -3.75 2.53 9.57
C LEU A 175 -3.04 1.19 9.54
N VAL A 176 -1.73 1.24 9.40
CA VAL A 176 -0.82 0.12 9.66
C VAL A 176 0.07 0.49 10.84
N ALA A 177 0.12 -0.38 11.85
CA ALA A 177 1.04 -0.29 12.96
C ALA A 177 2.18 -1.29 12.80
N LYS A 178 3.41 -0.81 12.99
CA LYS A 178 4.65 -1.58 12.87
C LYS A 178 5.49 -1.42 14.13
N GLN A 179 6.06 -2.51 14.61
CA GLN A 179 7.03 -2.49 15.70
C GLN A 179 8.40 -2.04 15.18
N LEU A 180 8.95 -0.95 15.73
CA LEU A 180 10.18 -0.29 15.27
C LEU A 180 11.41 -1.20 15.28
N GLY A 181 11.51 -2.07 16.29
CA GLY A 181 12.60 -3.03 16.44
C GLY A 181 12.54 -4.26 15.52
N ARG A 182 11.45 -4.45 14.75
CA ARG A 182 11.26 -5.68 13.96
C ARG A 182 11.96 -5.63 12.60
N THR A 183 12.49 -6.78 12.20
CA THR A 183 13.04 -7.03 10.87
C THR A 183 11.94 -7.21 9.82
N TYR A 184 12.29 -7.06 8.54
CA TYR A 184 11.37 -7.35 7.45
C TYR A 184 11.31 -8.86 7.20
N ARG A 185 10.13 -9.47 7.38
CA ARG A 185 9.94 -10.91 7.18
C ARG A 185 9.03 -11.20 5.99
N SER A 186 9.64 -11.55 4.85
CA SER A 186 8.92 -11.90 3.62
C SER A 186 7.85 -12.97 3.84
N GLY A 187 6.60 -12.66 3.50
CA GLY A 187 5.45 -13.57 3.65
C GLY A 187 4.93 -13.77 5.07
N ALA A 188 5.60 -13.21 6.10
CA ALA A 188 5.14 -13.33 7.47
C ALA A 188 4.11 -12.23 7.80
N ARG A 189 3.14 -12.55 8.65
CA ARG A 189 2.14 -11.59 9.14
C ARG A 189 2.63 -10.92 10.42
N THR A 190 3.48 -9.91 10.28
CA THR A 190 4.13 -9.23 11.43
C THR A 190 3.62 -7.82 11.68
N TRP A 191 2.96 -7.20 10.71
CA TRP A 191 2.36 -5.88 10.87
C TRP A 191 0.91 -5.99 11.35
N GLN A 192 0.36 -4.93 11.92
CA GLN A 192 -1.03 -4.87 12.34
C GLN A 192 -1.75 -3.86 11.45
N LYS A 193 -2.91 -4.23 10.88
CA LYS A 193 -3.74 -3.31 10.09
C LYS A 193 -5.05 -3.05 10.81
N LEU A 194 -5.35 -1.78 11.00
CA LEU A 194 -6.65 -1.29 11.42
C LEU A 194 -7.33 -0.70 10.18
N ARG A 195 -8.60 -1.06 9.93
CA ARG A 195 -9.38 -0.51 8.82
C ARG A 195 -10.66 0.08 9.35
N HIS A 196 -11.12 1.14 8.69
CA HIS A 196 -12.50 1.59 8.88
C HIS A 196 -13.45 0.45 8.58
N THR A 197 -14.31 0.17 9.54
CA THR A 197 -15.33 -0.86 9.41
C THR A 197 -16.67 -0.18 9.58
N THR A 198 -17.43 -0.09 8.49
CA THR A 198 -18.83 0.33 8.56
C THR A 198 -19.66 -0.88 8.95
N LEU A 199 -20.13 -0.92 10.19
CA LEU A 199 -21.11 -1.90 10.61
C LEU A 199 -22.48 -1.48 10.05
N ARG A 200 -23.15 -2.41 9.39
CA ARG A 200 -24.52 -2.25 8.90
C ARG A 200 -25.34 -3.41 9.39
N ASP A 201 -26.44 -3.11 10.05
CA ASP A 201 -27.46 -4.11 10.34
C ASP A 201 -28.15 -4.50 9.03
N ALA A 202 -28.26 -5.81 8.82
CA ALA A 202 -28.92 -6.37 7.66
C ALA A 202 -29.96 -7.40 8.11
N ALA A 203 -31.14 -7.36 7.50
CA ALA A 203 -32.14 -8.40 7.71
C ALA A 203 -31.79 -9.60 6.84
N VAL A 204 -31.68 -10.79 7.44
CA VAL A 204 -31.54 -12.04 6.67
C VAL A 204 -32.91 -12.39 6.11
N THR A 205 -33.03 -12.43 4.78
CA THR A 205 -34.29 -12.75 4.08
C THR A 205 -34.27 -14.13 3.43
N GLY A 206 -33.12 -14.80 3.42
CA GLY A 206 -33.01 -16.16 2.92
C GLY A 206 -31.61 -16.75 3.10
N HIS A 207 -31.46 -18.01 2.73
CA HIS A 207 -30.17 -18.71 2.72
C HIS A 207 -30.11 -19.76 1.62
N THR A 208 -28.90 -20.22 1.29
CA THR A 208 -28.68 -21.40 0.45
C THR A 208 -28.10 -22.55 1.28
N GLY A 209 -28.50 -23.80 1.00
CA GLY A 209 -28.11 -24.97 1.81
C GLY A 209 -28.99 -25.17 3.06
N PRO A 210 -28.66 -26.14 3.94
CA PRO A 210 -29.46 -26.46 5.12
C PRO A 210 -29.55 -25.27 6.09
N ALA A 211 -30.72 -25.08 6.72
CA ALA A 211 -30.93 -23.97 7.68
C ALA A 211 -30.00 -24.06 8.91
N THR A 212 -29.59 -25.26 9.29
CA THR A 212 -28.65 -25.52 10.39
C THR A 212 -27.18 -25.30 10.02
N GLY A 213 -26.90 -25.00 8.75
CA GLY A 213 -25.55 -24.78 8.23
C GLY A 213 -25.59 -24.11 6.85
N PRO A 214 -26.08 -22.86 6.76
CA PRO A 214 -26.24 -22.19 5.47
C PRO A 214 -24.88 -21.92 4.82
N ARG A 215 -24.80 -22.12 3.50
CA ARG A 215 -23.60 -21.84 2.71
C ARG A 215 -23.46 -20.36 2.36
N ALA A 216 -24.58 -19.66 2.23
CA ALA A 216 -24.65 -18.23 2.02
C ALA A 216 -25.96 -17.68 2.58
N LEU A 217 -25.96 -16.41 2.94
CA LEU A 217 -27.14 -15.66 3.37
C LEU A 217 -27.53 -14.65 2.30
N VAL A 218 -28.84 -14.50 2.07
CA VAL A 218 -29.41 -13.37 1.34
C VAL A 218 -29.79 -12.33 2.38
N VAL A 219 -29.20 -11.15 2.29
CA VAL A 219 -29.42 -10.08 3.26
C VAL A 219 -29.97 -8.84 2.57
N VAL A 220 -30.91 -8.18 3.23
CA VAL A 220 -31.39 -6.85 2.84
C VAL A 220 -30.79 -5.84 3.80
N LEU A 221 -29.96 -4.94 3.26
CA LEU A 221 -29.47 -3.79 4.01
C LEU A 221 -30.65 -2.85 4.24
N ARG A 222 -30.89 -2.46 5.50
CA ARG A 222 -31.85 -1.38 5.76
C ARG A 222 -31.27 -0.10 5.17
N GLY A 223 -31.97 0.49 4.20
CA GLY A 223 -31.58 1.78 3.63
C GLY A 223 -31.54 2.81 4.76
N GLY A 224 -30.39 3.45 4.95
CA GLY A 224 -30.39 4.77 5.57
C GLY A 224 -30.97 5.73 4.53
N ASP A 225 -31.92 6.57 4.94
CA ASP A 225 -32.53 7.57 4.08
C ASP A 225 -31.45 8.29 3.25
N ALA A 226 -31.60 8.21 1.93
CA ALA A 226 -30.85 9.06 1.03
C ALA A 226 -31.33 10.50 1.27
N SER A 227 -30.48 11.30 1.89
CA SER A 227 -30.56 12.76 1.86
C SER A 227 -29.30 13.31 1.23
#